data_AF-A0A0G1Q2U7-F1
#
_entry.id   AF-A0A0G1Q2U7-F1
#
_cell.length_a   1.000
_cell.length_b   1.000
_cell.length_c   1.000
_cell.angle_alpha   90.00
_cell.angle_beta   90.00
_cell.angle_gamma   90.00
#
_symmetry.space_group_name_H-M   'P 1'
#
loop_
_entity.id
_entity.type
_entity.pdbx_description
1 polymer ?
#
loop_
_entity_poly.entity_id
_entity_poly.type
_entity_poly.pdbx_seq_one_letter_code
_entity_poly.pdbx_strand_id
1 'polypeptide(L)'
;HFPGIDPNEAFFWGLSALLPVWLLGVGIVMVFATVMSTIDTEVYMLASSIAKDFIARARQEISDIELSKIIRVAMVLLVLVAMLIAIFVRDVVTTLFAIASFGLSLVPAVIGSLLWKLKPKAVFFSMLGGLLAFFALIVLGQFNPDNAVVSLPAALIFLIIGQTIFKGSELEAPEPESASAARR
;
A
#
# COMPACT_ATOMS: atom_id res chain seq x y z
N HIS A 1 -6.62 -17.31 -26.85
CA HIS A 1 -7.23 -18.00 -25.70
C HIS A 1 -6.39 -19.24 -25.42
N PHE A 2 -5.70 -19.34 -24.28
CA PHE A 2 -4.82 -20.47 -23.95
C PHE A 2 -5.43 -21.27 -22.78
N PRO A 3 -6.37 -22.19 -23.04
CA PRO A 3 -6.98 -22.99 -21.98
C PRO A 3 -5.95 -23.96 -21.37
N GLY A 4 -5.87 -24.01 -20.04
CA GLY A 4 -5.06 -25.00 -19.30
C GLY A 4 -3.62 -24.58 -18.97
N ILE A 5 -3.22 -23.34 -19.27
CA ILE A 5 -1.91 -22.82 -18.83
C ILE A 5 -2.03 -22.24 -17.42
N ASP A 6 -1.04 -22.53 -16.57
CA ASP A 6 -0.91 -21.94 -15.25
C ASP A 6 -0.86 -20.40 -15.37
N PRO A 7 -1.69 -19.65 -14.62
CA PRO A 7 -1.66 -18.17 -14.65
C PRO A 7 -0.28 -17.56 -14.45
N ASN A 8 0.61 -18.23 -13.71
CA ASN A 8 1.97 -17.78 -13.44
C ASN A 8 2.88 -17.86 -14.69
N GLU A 9 2.56 -18.75 -15.64
CA GLU A 9 3.35 -18.98 -16.85
C GLU A 9 2.72 -18.35 -18.10
N ALA A 10 1.43 -18.01 -18.04
CA ALA A 10 0.64 -17.55 -19.17
C ALA A 10 1.27 -16.39 -19.94
N PHE A 11 1.90 -15.44 -19.24
CA PHE A 11 2.57 -14.30 -19.87
C PHE A 11 3.79 -14.72 -20.71
N PHE A 12 4.71 -15.50 -20.14
CA PHE A 12 5.92 -15.94 -20.84
C PHE A 12 5.58 -16.90 -21.98
N TRP A 13 4.57 -17.74 -21.79
CA TRP A 13 4.06 -18.60 -22.86
C TRP A 13 3.50 -17.76 -24.02
N GLY A 14 2.67 -16.77 -23.72
CA GLY A 14 2.14 -15.83 -24.72
C GLY A 14 3.24 -15.08 -25.46
N LEU A 15 4.28 -14.65 -24.74
CA LEU A 15 5.46 -14.00 -25.33
C LEU A 15 6.15 -14.92 -26.35
N SER A 16 6.36 -16.18 -25.99
CA SER A 16 7.00 -17.18 -26.85
C SER A 16 6.18 -17.57 -28.07
N ALA A 17 4.84 -17.55 -27.97
CA ALA A 17 3.94 -17.89 -29.05
C ALA A 17 3.76 -16.75 -30.07
N LEU A 18 3.91 -15.50 -29.63
CA LEU A 18 3.66 -14.31 -30.44
C LEU A 18 4.92 -13.71 -31.06
N LEU A 19 6.09 -13.86 -30.42
CA LEU A 19 7.34 -13.28 -30.91
C LEU A 19 8.16 -14.28 -31.73
N PRO A 20 8.83 -13.81 -32.80
CA PRO A 20 9.85 -14.61 -33.47
C PRO A 20 11.07 -14.79 -32.55
N VAL A 21 11.79 -15.90 -32.72
CA VAL A 21 12.90 -16.33 -31.85
C VAL A 21 13.95 -15.24 -31.60
N TRP A 22 14.28 -14.44 -32.62
CA TRP A 22 15.27 -13.37 -32.53
C TRP A 22 14.81 -12.18 -31.67
N LEU A 23 13.50 -11.97 -31.49
CA LEU A 23 12.93 -10.93 -30.60
C LEU A 23 12.65 -11.44 -29.19
N LEU A 24 12.54 -12.75 -29.00
CA LEU A 24 12.15 -13.33 -27.71
C LEU A 24 13.12 -12.91 -26.59
N GLY A 25 14.43 -12.95 -26.85
CA GLY A 25 15.44 -12.49 -25.90
C GLY A 25 15.31 -11.01 -25.54
N VAL A 26 15.07 -10.16 -26.54
CA VAL A 26 14.83 -8.72 -26.33
C VAL A 26 13.57 -8.48 -25.51
N GLY A 27 12.48 -9.21 -25.80
CA GLY A 27 11.21 -9.12 -25.08
C GLY A 27 11.35 -9.46 -23.60
N ILE A 28 12.04 -10.55 -23.27
CA ILE A 28 12.30 -10.95 -21.88
C ILE A 28 13.12 -9.88 -21.14
N VAL A 29 14.18 -9.36 -21.78
CA VAL A 29 15.02 -8.29 -21.19
C VAL A 29 14.20 -7.03 -20.91
N MET A 30 13.31 -6.62 -21.83
CA MET A 30 12.43 -5.46 -21.62
C MET A 30 11.46 -5.65 -20.45
N VAL A 31 10.94 -6.87 -20.26
CA VAL A 31 10.07 -7.19 -19.12
C VAL A 31 10.84 -7.05 -17.81
N PHE A 32 12.03 -7.64 -17.71
CA PHE A 32 12.88 -7.48 -16.53
C PHE A 32 13.27 -6.03 -16.27
N ALA A 33 13.66 -5.29 -17.31
CA ALA A 33 13.98 -3.87 -17.18
C ALA A 33 12.78 -3.06 -16.67
N THR A 34 11.58 -3.34 -17.17
CA THR A 34 10.34 -2.68 -16.72
C THR A 34 10.07 -2.99 -15.26
N VAL A 35 10.05 -4.28 -14.88
CA VAL A 35 9.80 -4.70 -13.49
C VAL A 35 10.84 -4.13 -12.53
N MET A 36 12.12 -4.15 -12.92
CA MET A 36 13.20 -3.61 -12.09
C MET A 36 13.03 -2.11 -11.84
N SER A 37 12.65 -1.33 -12.86
CA SER A 37 12.40 0.11 -12.70
C SER A 37 11.22 0.42 -11.76
N THR A 38 10.18 -0.43 -11.74
CA THR A 38 9.06 -0.32 -10.80
C THR A 38 9.51 -0.65 -9.38
N ILE A 39 10.22 -1.77 -9.20
CA ILE A 39 10.72 -2.21 -7.89
C ILE A 39 11.63 -1.13 -7.28
N ASP A 40 12.56 -0.59 -8.06
CA ASP A 40 13.49 0.45 -7.58
C ASP A 40 12.74 1.69 -7.07
N THR A 41 11.72 2.12 -7.81
CA THR A 41 10.90 3.28 -7.44
C THR A 41 10.06 3.01 -6.19
N GLU A 42 9.37 1.86 -6.12
CA GLU A 42 8.52 1.49 -4.98
C GLU A 42 9.32 1.30 -3.69
N VAL A 43 10.44 0.57 -3.76
CA VAL A 43 11.32 0.34 -2.61
C VAL A 43 11.88 1.67 -2.09
N TYR A 44 12.29 2.56 -2.99
CA TYR A 44 12.76 3.89 -2.59
C TYR A 44 11.65 4.74 -1.96
N MET A 45 10.44 4.76 -2.54
CA MET A 45 9.31 5.50 -1.98
C MET A 45 8.93 5.00 -0.57
N LEU A 46 8.90 3.68 -0.38
CA LEU A 46 8.62 3.06 0.92
C LEU A 46 9.73 3.37 1.93
N ALA A 47 11.00 3.21 1.55
CA ALA A 47 12.14 3.51 2.40
C ALA A 47 12.19 4.99 2.80
N SER A 48 11.93 5.91 1.85
CA SER A 48 11.85 7.34 2.13
C SER A 48 10.70 7.67 3.08
N SER A 49 9.53 7.03 2.92
CA SER A 49 8.39 7.25 3.81
C SER A 49 8.72 6.77 5.24
N ILE A 50 9.32 5.58 5.39
CA ILE A 50 9.79 5.09 6.69
C ILE A 50 10.81 6.06 7.32
N ALA A 51 11.80 6.49 6.55
CA ALA A 51 12.85 7.36 7.04
C ALA A 51 12.33 8.75 7.46
N LYS A 52 11.45 9.37 6.66
CA LYS A 52 10.95 10.72 6.91
C LYS A 52 9.78 10.75 7.90
N ASP A 53 8.81 9.88 7.72
CA ASP A 53 7.55 9.94 8.48
C ASP A 53 7.67 9.34 9.87
N PHE A 54 8.51 8.31 10.05
CA PHE A 54 8.69 7.65 11.33
C PHE A 54 9.99 8.08 12.03
N ILE A 55 11.13 8.04 11.33
CA ILE A 55 12.44 8.23 11.99
C ILE A 55 12.77 9.71 12.15
N ALA A 56 12.70 10.51 11.07
CA ALA A 56 13.02 11.93 11.12
C ALA A 56 12.01 12.71 11.97
N ARG A 57 10.71 12.42 11.83
CA ARG A 57 9.67 13.04 12.66
C ARG A 57 9.87 12.75 14.15
N ALA A 58 10.37 11.57 14.53
CA ALA A 58 10.64 11.23 15.93
C ALA A 58 11.95 11.83 16.48
N ARG A 59 12.96 12.05 15.64
CA ARG A 59 14.27 12.59 16.05
C ARG A 59 14.42 14.11 15.92
N GLN A 60 13.38 14.79 15.42
CA GLN A 60 13.23 16.26 15.23
C GLN A 60 14.25 16.91 14.27
N GLU A 61 15.52 16.51 14.26
CA GLU A 61 16.54 16.97 13.32
C GLU A 61 17.49 15.83 12.94
N ILE A 62 17.54 15.46 11.65
CA ILE A 62 18.48 14.49 11.09
C ILE A 62 19.18 15.14 9.91
N SER A 63 20.51 15.04 9.84
CA SER A 63 21.27 15.55 8.70
C SER A 63 20.95 14.77 7.41
N ASP A 64 21.05 15.43 6.25
CA ASP A 64 20.79 14.78 4.94
C ASP A 64 21.67 13.54 4.69
N ILE A 65 22.91 13.57 5.19
CA ILE A 65 23.86 12.46 5.10
C ILE A 65 23.37 11.26 5.90
N GLU A 66 22.86 11.50 7.11
CA GLU A 66 22.33 10.45 7.98
C GLU A 66 20.99 9.92 7.46
N LEU A 67 20.10 10.79 6.99
CA LEU A 67 18.84 10.41 6.36
C LEU A 67 19.07 9.50 5.14
N SER A 68 20.05 9.83 4.30
CA SER A 68 20.42 9.01 3.15
C SER A 68 20.93 7.62 3.54
N LYS A 69 21.64 7.49 4.67
CA LYS A 69 22.08 6.19 5.20
C LYS A 69 20.89 5.37 5.69
N ILE A 70 19.97 6.00 6.42
CA ILE A 70 18.75 5.37 6.92
C ILE A 70 17.91 4.84 5.76
N ILE A 71 17.72 5.62 4.70
CA ILE A 71 16.98 5.20 3.50
C ILE A 71 17.64 3.96 2.88
N ARG A 72 18.97 3.94 2.67
CA ARG A 72 19.64 2.76 2.09
C ARG A 72 19.47 1.51 2.95
N VAL A 73 19.60 1.63 4.27
CA VAL A 73 19.40 0.51 5.19
C VAL A 73 17.95 0.02 5.12
N ALA A 74 16.98 0.94 5.13
CA ALA A 74 15.56 0.60 5.00
C ALA A 74 15.26 -0.09 3.66
N MET A 75 15.85 0.34 2.54
CA MET A 75 15.70 -0.32 1.23
C MET A 75 16.15 -1.78 1.29
N VAL A 76 17.35 -2.04 1.84
CA VAL A 76 17.88 -3.41 1.97
C VAL A 76 16.95 -4.28 2.83
N LEU A 77 16.49 -3.75 3.97
CA LEU A 77 15.58 -4.48 4.85
C LEU A 77 14.23 -4.78 4.17
N LEU A 78 13.65 -3.81 3.45
CA LEU A 78 12.40 -3.98 2.72
C LEU A 78 12.52 -5.05 1.63
N VAL A 79 13.62 -5.05 0.87
CA VAL A 79 13.86 -6.08 -0.16
C VAL A 79 13.99 -7.47 0.48
N LEU A 80 14.71 -7.60 1.59
CA LEU A 80 14.84 -8.88 2.31
C LEU A 80 13.48 -9.41 2.80
N VAL A 81 12.64 -8.53 3.35
CA VAL A 81 11.29 -8.89 3.80
C VAL A 81 10.41 -9.27 2.60
N ALA A 82 10.47 -8.52 1.50
CA ALA A 82 9.73 -8.82 0.28
C ALA A 82 10.14 -10.19 -0.31
N MET A 83 11.45 -10.48 -0.34
CA MET A 83 11.97 -11.79 -0.76
C MET A 83 11.46 -12.92 0.13
N LEU A 84 11.43 -12.73 1.45
CA LEU A 84 10.93 -13.73 2.38
C LEU A 84 9.44 -14.02 2.13
N ILE A 85 8.62 -12.98 1.94
CA ILE A 85 7.19 -13.12 1.64
C ILE A 85 6.98 -13.84 0.30
N ALA A 86 7.77 -13.52 -0.72
CA ALA A 86 7.68 -14.11 -2.06
C ALA A 86 7.94 -15.63 -2.07
N ILE A 87 8.63 -16.19 -1.07
CA ILE A 87 8.82 -17.64 -0.96
C ILE A 87 7.50 -18.36 -0.64
N PHE A 88 6.64 -17.72 0.16
CA PHE A 88 5.36 -18.26 0.64
C PHE A 88 4.20 -17.92 -0.29
N VAL A 89 4.21 -16.73 -0.90
CA VAL A 89 3.14 -16.25 -1.79
C VAL A 89 3.58 -16.42 -3.25
N ARG A 90 3.10 -17.48 -3.91
CA ARG A 90 3.52 -17.84 -5.28
C ARG A 90 2.46 -17.57 -6.36
N ASP A 91 1.19 -17.46 -5.97
CA ASP A 91 0.10 -17.29 -6.91
C ASP A 91 -0.05 -15.81 -7.32
N VAL A 92 0.19 -15.52 -8.60
CA VAL A 92 0.17 -14.14 -9.13
C VAL A 92 -1.23 -13.53 -9.05
N VAL A 93 -2.28 -14.33 -9.26
CA VAL A 93 -3.67 -13.86 -9.25
C VAL A 93 -4.07 -13.41 -7.85
N THR A 94 -3.84 -14.26 -6.86
CA THR A 94 -4.05 -13.98 -5.43
C THR A 94 -3.28 -12.73 -5.01
N THR A 95 -2.02 -12.60 -5.43
CA THR A 95 -1.17 -11.45 -5.09
C THR A 95 -1.72 -10.13 -5.66
N LEU A 96 -2.13 -10.13 -6.94
CA LEU A 96 -2.72 -8.96 -7.59
C LEU A 96 -4.00 -8.51 -6.87
N PHE A 97 -4.88 -9.46 -6.55
CA PHE A 97 -6.10 -9.15 -5.82
C PHE A 97 -5.83 -8.73 -4.37
N ALA A 98 -4.78 -9.23 -3.72
CA ALA A 98 -4.36 -8.79 -2.38
C ALA A 98 -3.94 -7.32 -2.38
N ILE A 99 -3.11 -6.91 -3.34
CA ILE A 99 -2.69 -5.51 -3.49
C ILE A 99 -3.90 -4.62 -3.79
N ALA A 100 -4.79 -5.04 -4.68
CA ALA A 100 -6.02 -4.31 -4.99
C ALA A 100 -6.93 -4.18 -3.75
N SER A 101 -7.13 -5.25 -2.99
CA SER A 101 -7.92 -5.29 -1.76
C SER A 101 -7.37 -4.36 -0.69
N PHE A 102 -6.05 -4.38 -0.50
CA PHE A 102 -5.35 -3.46 0.40
C PHE A 102 -5.55 -2.00 -0.03
N GLY A 103 -5.40 -1.68 -1.32
CA GLY A 103 -5.68 -0.35 -1.86
C GLY A 103 -7.13 0.10 -1.60
N LEU A 104 -8.09 -0.78 -1.89
CA LEU A 104 -9.52 -0.54 -1.66
C LEU A 104 -9.87 -0.26 -0.20
N SER A 105 -9.12 -0.83 0.75
CA SER A 105 -9.32 -0.57 2.18
C SER A 105 -9.09 0.90 2.57
N LEU A 106 -8.26 1.62 1.81
CA LEU A 106 -7.90 3.01 2.07
C LEU A 106 -8.76 4.01 1.30
N VAL A 107 -9.39 3.56 0.20
CA VAL A 107 -10.17 4.41 -0.71
C VAL A 107 -11.22 5.27 0.01
N PRO A 108 -12.08 4.74 0.89
CA PRO A 108 -13.12 5.53 1.55
C PRO A 108 -12.56 6.65 2.42
N ALA A 109 -11.47 6.36 3.15
CA ALA A 109 -10.80 7.30 4.01
C ALA A 109 -10.16 8.43 3.19
N VAL A 110 -9.42 8.09 2.13
CA VAL A 110 -8.71 9.06 1.29
C VAL A 110 -9.70 9.91 0.50
N ILE A 111 -10.56 9.31 -0.33
CA ILE A 111 -11.53 10.06 -1.14
C ILE A 111 -12.47 10.86 -0.25
N GLY A 112 -12.96 10.26 0.83
CA GLY A 112 -13.82 10.92 1.78
C GLY A 112 -13.17 12.18 2.38
N SER A 113 -11.89 12.10 2.75
CA SER A 113 -11.15 13.23 3.33
C SER A 113 -10.83 14.35 2.34
N LEU A 114 -10.74 14.02 1.04
CA LEU A 114 -10.49 14.99 -0.02
C LEU A 114 -11.77 15.75 -0.41
N LEU A 115 -12.91 15.07 -0.43
CA LEU A 115 -14.19 15.64 -0.85
C LEU A 115 -14.96 16.31 0.30
N TRP A 116 -14.77 15.86 1.53
CA TRP A 116 -15.50 16.36 2.70
C TRP A 116 -14.59 16.60 3.91
N LYS A 117 -15.03 17.50 4.78
CA LYS A 117 -14.41 17.71 6.10
C LYS A 117 -14.80 16.56 7.03
N LEU A 118 -14.01 15.50 7.00
CA LEU A 118 -14.20 14.34 7.86
C LEU A 118 -13.44 14.47 9.19
N LYS A 119 -14.01 13.90 10.25
CA LYS A 119 -13.35 13.83 11.55
C LYS A 119 -12.13 12.90 11.51
N PRO A 120 -10.94 13.33 12.01
CA PRO A 120 -9.72 12.50 11.97
C PRO A 120 -9.88 11.12 12.62
N LYS A 121 -10.59 11.05 13.76
CA LYS A 121 -10.87 9.79 14.45
C LYS A 121 -11.67 8.82 13.57
N ALA A 122 -12.71 9.31 12.90
CA ALA A 122 -13.53 8.48 12.01
C ALA A 122 -12.75 7.99 10.77
N VAL A 123 -11.88 8.82 10.20
CA VAL A 123 -10.98 8.43 9.11
C VAL A 123 -10.03 7.31 9.57
N PHE A 124 -9.43 7.44 10.76
CA PHE A 124 -8.58 6.40 11.33
C PHE A 124 -9.35 5.09 11.57
N PHE A 125 -10.57 5.15 12.11
CA PHE A 125 -11.42 3.97 12.30
C PHE A 125 -11.79 3.28 10.98
N SER A 126 -12.02 4.05 9.91
CA SER A 126 -12.26 3.51 8.57
C SER A 126 -11.05 2.75 8.03
N MET A 127 -9.86 3.36 8.11
CA MET A 127 -8.62 2.72 7.68
C MET A 127 -8.35 1.44 8.46
N LEU A 128 -8.54 1.46 9.78
CA LEU A 128 -8.35 0.29 10.63
C LEU A 128 -9.37 -0.81 10.32
N GLY A 129 -10.64 -0.46 10.14
CA GLY A 129 -11.70 -1.41 9.78
C GLY A 129 -11.46 -2.07 8.42
N GLY A 130 -11.04 -1.30 7.42
CA GLY A 130 -10.65 -1.82 6.11
C GLY A 130 -9.45 -2.76 6.19
N LEU A 131 -8.42 -2.39 6.94
CA LEU A 131 -7.21 -3.19 7.11
C LEU A 131 -7.50 -4.50 7.86
N LEU A 132 -8.35 -4.45 8.89
CA LEU A 132 -8.79 -5.64 9.62
C LEU A 132 -9.58 -6.59 8.73
N ALA A 133 -10.46 -6.07 7.87
CA ALA A 133 -11.19 -6.88 6.90
C ALA A 133 -10.24 -7.59 5.93
N PHE A 134 -9.24 -6.87 5.41
CA PHE A 134 -8.21 -7.43 4.55
C PHE A 134 -7.45 -8.59 5.23
N PHE A 135 -6.94 -8.38 6.45
CA PHE A 135 -6.24 -9.43 7.18
C PHE A 135 -7.15 -10.59 7.58
N ALA A 136 -8.42 -10.33 7.92
CA ALA A 136 -9.38 -11.37 8.21
C ALA A 136 -9.59 -12.30 7.02
N LEU A 137 -9.66 -11.78 5.79
CA LEU A 137 -9.77 -12.61 4.58
C LEU A 137 -8.57 -13.54 4.40
N ILE A 138 -7.35 -13.04 4.68
CA ILE A 138 -6.12 -13.84 4.61
C ILE A 138 -6.13 -14.94 5.68
N VAL A 139 -6.42 -14.60 6.93
CA VAL A 139 -6.39 -15.54 8.06
C VAL A 139 -7.49 -16.61 7.96
N LEU A 140 -8.67 -16.24 7.47
CA LEU A 140 -9.79 -17.17 7.26
C LEU A 140 -9.61 -18.07 6.04
N GLY A 141 -8.56 -17.87 5.24
CA GLY A 141 -8.32 -18.60 3.99
C GLY A 141 -9.40 -18.37 2.94
N GLN A 142 -10.16 -17.27 3.05
CA GLN A 142 -11.27 -16.92 2.14
C GLN A 142 -10.82 -15.91 1.07
N PHE A 143 -9.52 -15.68 0.93
CA PHE A 143 -8.99 -14.73 -0.03
C PHE A 143 -9.12 -15.30 -1.45
N ASN A 144 -10.20 -14.93 -2.13
CA ASN A 144 -10.43 -15.21 -3.54
C ASN A 144 -10.70 -13.90 -4.32
N PRO A 145 -10.68 -13.92 -5.66
CA PRO A 145 -10.97 -12.75 -6.49
C PRO A 145 -12.30 -12.06 -6.15
N ASP A 146 -13.32 -12.83 -5.79
CA ASP A 146 -14.66 -12.30 -5.48
C ASP A 146 -14.71 -11.57 -4.13
N ASN A 147 -13.96 -12.06 -3.14
CA ASN A 147 -13.92 -11.53 -1.78
C ASN A 147 -12.88 -10.41 -1.63
N ALA A 148 -11.96 -10.27 -2.59
CA ALA A 148 -10.95 -9.21 -2.56
C ALA A 148 -11.57 -7.80 -2.45
N VAL A 149 -12.80 -7.61 -2.93
CA VAL A 149 -13.49 -6.31 -2.86
C VAL A 149 -14.13 -6.02 -1.50
N VAL A 150 -14.25 -6.99 -0.59
CA VAL A 150 -14.94 -6.85 0.72
C VAL A 150 -14.29 -5.79 1.62
N SER A 151 -13.01 -5.51 1.44
CA SER A 151 -12.27 -4.46 2.15
C SER A 151 -12.87 -3.07 1.93
N LEU A 152 -13.47 -2.81 0.76
CA LEU A 152 -14.11 -1.53 0.43
C LEU A 152 -15.41 -1.26 1.22
N PRO A 153 -16.45 -2.12 1.16
CA PRO A 153 -17.67 -1.91 1.94
C PRO A 153 -17.38 -1.95 3.44
N ALA A 154 -16.44 -2.78 3.91
CA ALA A 154 -16.00 -2.74 5.30
C ALA A 154 -15.46 -1.36 5.69
N ALA A 155 -14.48 -0.82 4.95
CA ALA A 155 -13.93 0.51 5.22
C ALA A 155 -15.00 1.62 5.17
N LEU A 156 -15.96 1.54 4.25
CA LEU A 156 -17.09 2.47 4.15
C LEU A 156 -18.01 2.41 5.38
N ILE A 157 -18.38 1.20 5.82
CA ILE A 157 -19.24 1.01 7.00
C ILE A 157 -18.57 1.59 8.24
N PHE A 158 -17.29 1.30 8.45
CA PHE A 158 -16.52 1.86 9.56
C PHE A 158 -16.40 3.38 9.48
N LEU A 159 -16.32 3.96 8.28
CA LEU A 159 -16.32 5.40 8.09
C LEU A 159 -17.66 6.03 8.50
N ILE A 160 -18.78 5.48 8.03
CA ILE A 160 -20.12 5.98 8.31
C ILE A 160 -20.41 5.89 9.81
N ILE A 161 -20.14 4.73 10.41
CA ILE A 161 -20.29 4.52 11.86
C ILE A 161 -19.37 5.46 12.64
N GLY A 162 -18.12 5.63 12.19
CA GLY A 162 -17.19 6.59 12.79
C GLY A 162 -17.75 8.02 12.77
N GLN A 163 -18.29 8.47 11.64
CA GLN A 163 -18.86 9.82 11.54
C GLN A 163 -20.08 10.02 12.45
N THR A 164 -20.92 8.99 12.63
CA THR A 164 -22.11 9.10 13.50
C THR A 164 -21.74 9.07 14.99
N ILE A 165 -20.80 8.20 15.40
CA ILE A 165 -20.34 8.09 16.79
C ILE A 165 -19.57 9.34 17.20
N PHE A 166 -18.66 9.81 16.35
CA PHE A 166 -17.82 10.97 16.68
C PHE A 166 -18.53 12.29 16.40
N LYS A 167 -19.82 12.31 16.05
CA LYS A 167 -20.60 13.52 15.70
C LYS A 167 -20.51 14.62 16.78
N GLY A 168 -20.34 14.27 18.06
CA GLY A 168 -20.20 15.20 19.18
C GLY A 168 -18.78 15.63 19.58
N SER A 169 -17.70 15.03 19.04
CA SER A 169 -16.35 15.55 19.28
C SER A 169 -16.10 16.72 18.34
N GLU A 170 -16.30 17.94 18.83
CA GLU A 170 -15.90 19.14 18.13
C GLU A 170 -14.40 19.11 17.80
N LEU A 171 -14.08 19.81 16.73
CA LEU A 171 -12.73 20.02 16.23
C LEU A 171 -11.91 20.73 17.31
N GLU A 172 -11.25 19.96 18.16
CA GLU A 172 -10.16 20.48 18.99
C GLU A 172 -8.98 20.70 18.04
N ALA A 173 -9.05 21.81 17.30
CA ALA A 173 -7.90 22.35 16.61
C ALA A 173 -6.87 22.70 17.68
N PRO A 174 -5.60 22.26 17.54
CA PRO A 174 -4.55 22.78 18.42
C PRO A 174 -4.54 24.30 18.27
N GLU A 175 -4.64 25.03 19.38
CA GLU A 175 -4.56 26.49 19.39
C GLU A 175 -3.36 26.94 18.55
N PRO A 176 -3.52 27.94 17.66
CA PRO A 176 -2.38 28.47 16.95
C PRO A 176 -1.38 29.01 17.97
N GLU A 177 -0.13 28.54 17.87
CA GLU A 177 1.00 28.85 18.74
C GLU A 177 1.21 30.36 18.96
N SER A 178 0.67 31.19 18.05
CA SER A 178 0.61 32.65 18.14
C SER A 178 -0.19 33.19 19.34
N ALA A 179 -1.08 32.40 19.94
CA ALA A 179 -1.85 32.83 21.11
C ALA A 179 -1.07 32.69 22.43
N SER A 180 -0.08 31.79 22.50
CA SER A 180 0.75 31.61 23.71
C SER A 180 1.85 32.68 23.83
N ALA A 181 2.32 33.21 22.70
CA ALA A 181 3.32 34.27 22.64
C ALA A 181 2.76 35.66 23.00
N ALA A 182 1.45 35.86 22.91
CA ALA A 182 0.80 37.12 23.29
C ALA A 182 0.43 37.21 24.79
N ARG A 183 0.67 36.14 25.56
CA ARG A 183 0.39 36.05 27.01
C ARG A 183 1.64 35.88 27.88
N ARG A 184 2.84 36.10 27.32
CA ARG A 184 4.10 36.18 28.09
C ARG A 184 4.71 37.56 27.96
#